data_AF-A0A353EFE0-F1
#
_entry.id   AF-A0A353EFE0-F1
#
_cell.length_a   1.000
_cell.length_b   1.000
_cell.length_c   1.000
_cell.angle_alpha   90.00
_cell.angle_beta   90.00
_cell.angle_gamma   90.00
#
_symmetry.space_group_name_H-M   'P 1'
#
loop_
_entity.id
_entity.type
_entity.pdbx_description
1 polymer ?
#
loop_
_entity_poly.entity_id
_entity_poly.type
_entity_poly.pdbx_seq_one_letter_code
_entity_poly.pdbx_strand_id
1 'polypeptide(L)'
;MASQNYDAALSDVAKIWLVTVTMQILTREQWMRTFRDDNERSQREYIRHPIDIPIHIQSQSPLGALGVRMNNVSIGGLAFRTQHYIEPGHMIKITI
;
A
#
# COMPACT_ATOMS: atom_id res chain seq x y z
N MET A 1 24.97 -27.33 42.60
CA MET A 1 25.52 -27.08 41.25
C MET A 1 25.36 -25.61 40.95
N ALA A 2 26.46 -24.98 40.55
CA ALA A 2 26.54 -23.56 40.22
C ALA A 2 25.81 -23.26 38.90
N SER A 3 25.20 -22.08 38.81
CA SER A 3 25.53 -21.13 37.73
C SER A 3 24.80 -19.79 37.95
N GLN A 4 25.62 -18.79 38.20
CA GLN A 4 25.31 -17.37 38.12
C GLN A 4 25.24 -16.89 36.66
N ASN A 5 24.49 -15.80 36.44
CA ASN A 5 24.65 -14.77 35.39
C ASN A 5 24.32 -15.27 33.95
N TYR A 6 23.72 -14.54 33.00
CA TYR A 6 23.94 -13.16 32.55
C TYR A 6 22.75 -12.72 31.66
N ASP A 7 21.65 -12.17 32.20
CA ASP A 7 20.60 -11.55 31.34
C ASP A 7 20.60 -10.02 31.43
N ALA A 8 21.76 -9.44 31.73
CA ALA A 8 21.99 -8.00 31.74
C ALA A 8 22.23 -7.40 30.33
N ALA A 9 21.80 -8.06 29.26
CA ALA A 9 22.25 -7.71 27.89
C ALA A 9 21.17 -7.33 26.88
N LEU A 10 19.89 -7.15 27.26
CA LEU A 10 18.86 -6.68 26.30
C LEU A 10 17.98 -5.56 26.88
N SER A 11 18.59 -4.69 27.68
CA SER A 11 17.93 -3.57 28.38
C SER A 11 17.53 -2.36 27.52
N ASP A 12 17.82 -2.29 26.21
CA ASP A 12 17.75 -0.98 25.52
C ASP A 12 17.16 -0.89 24.11
N VAL A 13 16.56 -1.92 23.53
CA VAL A 13 15.88 -1.76 22.21
C VAL A 13 14.62 -2.64 22.19
N ALA A 14 13.39 -2.17 22.31
CA ALA A 14 12.83 -0.86 22.13
C ALA A 14 11.66 -0.69 23.11
N LYS A 15 11.80 0.31 23.98
CA LYS A 15 10.67 0.96 24.64
C LYS A 15 9.75 1.54 23.55
N ILE A 16 8.44 1.30 23.71
CA ILE A 16 7.31 2.13 23.24
C ILE A 16 7.02 1.94 21.74
N TRP A 17 5.90 1.34 21.34
CA TRP A 17 4.55 1.82 21.67
C TRP A 17 3.64 0.74 22.24
N LEU A 18 3.21 0.99 23.49
CA LEU A 18 1.92 0.55 24.00
C LEU A 18 0.82 1.14 23.11
N VAL A 19 0.42 0.39 22.09
CA VAL A 19 -0.99 0.37 21.71
C VAL A 19 -1.49 -0.93 22.31
N THR A 20 -2.25 -0.84 23.40
CA THR A 20 -2.89 -1.98 24.03
C THR A 20 -3.91 -2.54 23.05
N VAL A 21 -3.45 -3.33 22.09
CA VAL A 21 -4.32 -4.18 21.29
C VAL A 21 -4.70 -5.29 22.26
N THR A 22 -5.87 -5.19 22.87
CA THR A 22 -6.53 -6.35 23.45
C THR A 22 -6.65 -7.36 22.32
N MET A 23 -5.71 -8.31 22.27
CA MET A 23 -5.73 -9.41 21.34
C MET A 23 -6.88 -10.33 21.78
N GLN A 24 -8.11 -9.95 21.43
CA GLN A 24 -9.24 -10.86 21.50
C GLN A 24 -8.96 -11.94 20.48
N ILE A 25 -8.78 -13.17 20.96
CA ILE A 25 -8.72 -14.35 20.10
C ILE A 25 -10.13 -14.50 19.53
N LEU A 26 -10.35 -13.88 18.37
CA LEU A 26 -11.61 -13.96 17.64
C LEU A 26 -11.84 -15.42 17.27
N THR A 27 -13.02 -15.93 17.56
CA THR A 27 -13.40 -17.28 17.13
C THR A 27 -13.39 -17.34 15.60
N ARG A 28 -13.23 -18.54 15.03
CA ARG A 28 -13.23 -18.74 13.56
C ARG A 28 -14.42 -18.06 12.88
N GLU A 29 -15.59 -18.08 13.52
CA GLU A 29 -16.81 -17.44 13.02
C GLU A 29 -16.74 -15.90 13.06
N GLN A 30 -16.17 -15.34 14.12
CA GLN A 30 -15.94 -13.89 14.24
C GLN A 30 -14.91 -13.41 13.21
N TRP A 31 -13.81 -14.16 13.03
CA TRP A 31 -12.81 -13.94 11.97
C TRP A 31 -13.47 -13.93 10.60
N MET A 32 -14.25 -14.98 10.26
CA MET A 32 -14.93 -15.05 8.96
C MET A 32 -15.91 -13.90 8.72
N ARG A 33 -16.56 -13.37 9.77
CA ARG A 33 -17.44 -12.20 9.67
C ARG A 33 -16.70 -10.89 9.45
N THR A 34 -15.57 -10.66 10.14
CA THR A 34 -14.84 -9.38 10.04
C THR A 34 -14.20 -9.22 8.66
N PHE A 35 -13.56 -10.26 8.14
CA PHE A 35 -12.82 -10.18 6.88
C PHE A 35 -13.70 -10.32 5.63
N ARG A 36 -14.88 -10.95 5.71
CA ARG A 36 -15.86 -10.91 4.61
C ARG A 36 -16.40 -9.49 4.40
N ASP A 37 -16.69 -8.80 5.48
CA ASP A 37 -17.30 -7.45 5.45
C ASP A 37 -16.34 -6.42 4.82
N ASP A 38 -15.03 -6.55 5.06
CA ASP A 38 -14.02 -5.66 4.44
C ASP A 38 -13.95 -5.78 2.91
N ASN A 39 -14.17 -6.98 2.36
CA ASN A 39 -14.19 -7.18 0.91
C ASN A 39 -15.50 -6.68 0.28
N GLU A 40 -16.63 -6.80 0.99
CA GLU A 40 -17.93 -6.26 0.56
C GLU A 40 -17.99 -4.72 0.62
N ARG A 41 -17.16 -4.07 1.47
CA ARG A 41 -17.05 -2.61 1.55
C ARG A 41 -16.18 -1.97 0.45
N SER A 42 -15.41 -2.76 -0.29
CA SER A 42 -14.59 -2.22 -1.38
C SER A 42 -15.47 -1.88 -2.57
N GLN A 43 -15.66 -0.57 -2.82
CA GLN A 43 -16.32 -0.09 -4.05
C GLN A 43 -15.50 -0.37 -5.33
N ARG A 44 -14.30 -0.94 -5.21
CA ARG A 44 -13.43 -1.24 -6.35
C ARG A 44 -13.63 -2.68 -6.79
N GLU A 45 -13.90 -2.85 -8.08
CA GLU A 45 -13.98 -4.15 -8.74
C GLU A 45 -12.64 -4.89 -8.77
N TYR A 46 -11.51 -4.17 -8.83
CA TYR A 46 -10.18 -4.75 -8.99
C TYR A 46 -9.23 -4.43 -7.83
N ILE A 47 -8.46 -5.44 -7.42
CA ILE A 47 -7.34 -5.30 -6.49
C ILE A 47 -6.24 -4.46 -7.13
N ARG A 48 -5.70 -3.48 -6.39
CA ARG A 48 -4.56 -2.67 -6.84
C ARG A 48 -3.28 -3.15 -6.16
N HIS A 49 -2.27 -3.43 -6.97
CA HIS A 49 -0.94 -3.79 -6.50
C HIS A 49 -0.10 -2.53 -6.32
N PRO A 50 0.45 -2.27 -5.12
CA PRO A 50 1.40 -1.19 -4.92
C PRO A 50 2.68 -1.50 -5.70
N ILE A 51 3.15 -0.53 -6.49
CA ILE A 51 4.38 -0.66 -7.26
C ILE A 51 5.11 0.69 -7.29
N ASP A 52 6.37 0.68 -7.69
CA ASP A 52 7.16 1.89 -7.90
C ASP A 52 8.09 1.69 -9.11
N ILE A 53 7.54 1.88 -10.31
CA ILE A 53 8.26 1.71 -11.58
C ILE A 53 8.19 3.01 -12.41
N PRO A 54 9.27 3.38 -13.11
CA PRO A 54 9.25 4.50 -14.03
C PRO A 54 8.35 4.17 -15.24
N ILE A 55 7.60 5.16 -15.71
CA ILE A 55 6.79 5.11 -16.93
C ILE A 55 6.91 6.43 -17.69
N HIS A 56 6.69 6.37 -18.99
CA HIS A 56 6.56 7.55 -19.84
C HIS A 56 5.10 7.74 -20.22
N ILE A 57 4.61 8.97 -20.05
CA ILE A 57 3.28 9.36 -20.51
C ILE A 57 3.41 10.34 -21.67
N GLN A 58 2.59 10.15 -22.70
CA GLN A 58 2.48 11.05 -23.84
C GLN A 58 1.04 11.54 -23.91
N SER A 59 0.84 12.86 -23.80
CA SER A 59 -0.44 13.52 -24.04
C SER A 59 -0.43 14.18 -25.42
N GLN A 60 -1.60 14.36 -26.04
CA GLN A 60 -1.74 15.19 -27.23
C GLN A 60 -1.61 16.70 -26.93
N SER A 61 -1.51 17.08 -25.65
CA SER A 61 -1.20 18.43 -25.18
C SER A 61 0.27 18.80 -25.46
N PRO A 62 0.61 20.09 -25.62
CA PRO A 62 1.99 20.57 -25.86
C PRO A 62 3.03 20.20 -24.78
N LEU A 63 2.62 19.54 -23.70
CA LEU A 63 3.49 19.11 -22.60
C LEU A 63 4.53 18.04 -22.98
N GLY A 64 4.44 17.42 -24.16
CA GLY A 64 5.41 16.42 -24.61
C GLY A 64 5.38 15.13 -23.79
N ALA A 65 6.40 14.28 -23.96
CA ALA A 65 6.54 13.06 -23.18
C ALA A 65 7.08 13.37 -21.77
N LEU A 66 6.43 12.87 -20.73
CA LEU A 66 6.81 13.06 -19.34
C LEU A 66 7.18 11.73 -18.68
N GLY A 67 8.35 11.68 -18.02
CA GLY A 67 8.74 10.57 -17.16
C GLY A 67 8.13 10.73 -15.77
N VAL A 68 7.37 9.74 -15.32
CA VAL A 68 6.76 9.69 -13.97
C VAL A 68 6.95 8.31 -13.35
N ARG A 69 6.67 8.16 -12.05
CA ARG A 69 6.65 6.86 -11.38
C ARG A 69 5.22 6.43 -11.10
N MET A 70 4.91 5.17 -11.42
CA MET A 70 3.61 4.57 -11.11
C MET A 70 3.54 4.19 -9.64
N ASN A 71 2.44 4.53 -8.97
CA ASN A 71 2.22 4.25 -7.54
C ASN A 71 1.52 2.91 -7.30
N ASN A 72 0.61 2.53 -8.21
CA ASN A 72 -0.09 1.26 -8.17
C ASN A 72 -0.73 0.95 -9.53
N VAL A 73 -1.01 -0.33 -9.74
CA VAL A 73 -1.65 -0.85 -10.95
C VAL A 73 -2.71 -1.89 -10.60
N SER A 74 -3.73 -1.96 -11.42
CA SER A 74 -4.73 -3.02 -11.46
C SER A 74 -5.09 -3.30 -12.91
N ILE A 75 -5.81 -4.38 -13.17
CA ILE A 75 -6.29 -4.68 -14.52
C ILE A 75 -7.24 -3.59 -15.07
N GLY A 76 -8.01 -2.92 -14.21
CA GLY A 76 -8.89 -1.81 -14.60
C GLY A 76 -8.20 -0.45 -14.73
N GLY A 77 -6.90 -0.35 -14.39
CA GLY A 77 -6.15 0.90 -14.54
C GLY A 77 -5.07 1.12 -13.49
N LEU A 78 -4.34 2.22 -13.65
CA LEU A 78 -3.16 2.57 -12.87
C LEU A 78 -3.26 3.95 -12.22
N ALA A 79 -2.33 4.28 -11.33
CA ALA A 79 -2.21 5.60 -10.74
C ALA A 79 -0.76 6.05 -10.70
N PHE A 80 -0.52 7.34 -10.97
CA PHE A 80 0.77 8.00 -10.88
C PHE A 80 0.59 9.42 -10.34
N ARG A 81 1.67 10.06 -9.92
CA ARG A 81 1.70 11.49 -9.57
C ARG A 81 2.50 12.27 -10.61
N THR A 82 2.03 13.47 -10.94
CA THR A 82 2.68 14.39 -11.88
C THR A 82 2.55 15.82 -11.38
N GLN A 83 3.50 16.67 -11.74
CA GLN A 83 3.44 18.12 -11.50
C GLN A 83 2.64 18.85 -12.59
N HIS A 84 2.34 18.17 -13.69
CA HIS A 84 1.62 18.74 -14.83
C HIS A 84 0.14 18.39 -14.74
N TYR A 85 -0.72 19.39 -14.88
CA TYR A 85 -2.16 19.18 -14.95
C TYR A 85 -2.53 18.44 -16.25
N ILE A 86 -3.30 17.38 -16.12
CA ILE A 86 -3.90 16.64 -17.23
C ILE A 86 -5.40 16.72 -17.03
N GLU A 87 -6.09 17.29 -18.01
CA GLU A 87 -7.53 17.48 -17.93
C GLU A 87 -8.28 16.13 -17.96
N PRO A 88 -9.30 15.93 -17.10
CA PRO A 88 -10.10 14.71 -17.13
C PRO A 88 -10.68 14.41 -18.52
N GLY A 89 -10.75 13.13 -18.88
CA GLY A 89 -11.22 12.69 -20.20
C GLY A 89 -10.17 12.78 -21.32
N HIS A 90 -9.02 13.41 -21.08
CA HIS A 90 -7.92 13.39 -22.06
C HIS A 90 -7.30 12.01 -22.19
N MET A 91 -7.10 11.59 -23.43
CA MET A 91 -6.39 10.35 -23.74
C MET A 91 -4.89 10.55 -23.58
N ILE A 92 -4.27 9.66 -22.82
CA ILE A 92 -2.82 9.59 -22.66
C ILE A 92 -2.32 8.22 -23.09
N LYS A 93 -1.17 8.19 -23.74
CA LYS A 93 -0.44 6.96 -24.03
C LYS A 93 0.58 6.73 -22.93
N ILE A 94 0.66 5.49 -22.43
CA ILE A 94 1.58 5.09 -21.36
C ILE A 94 2.51 4.03 -21.93
N THR A 95 3.81 4.21 -21.67
CA THR A 95 4.86 3.25 -22.00
C THR A 95 5.62 2.93 -20.72
N ILE A 96 5.76 1.64 -20.41
CA ILE A 96 6.54 1.15 -19.28
C ILE A 96 7.99 0.97 -19.73
#